data_AF-A0A3D2MBC2-F1
#
_entry.id   AF-A0A3D2MBC2-F1
#
_cell.length_a   1.000
_cell.length_b   1.000
_cell.length_c   1.000
_cell.angle_alpha   90.00
_cell.angle_beta   90.00
_cell.angle_gamma   90.00
#
_symmetry.space_group_name_H-M   'P 1'
#
loop_
_entity.id
_entity.type
_entity.pdbx_description
1 polymer ?
#
loop_
_entity_poly.entity_id
_entity_poly.type
_entity_poly.pdbx_seq_one_letter_code
_entity_poly.pdbx_strand_id
1 'polypeptide(L)'
;MRVIPLCVVLGGWLSMPAFAADVDTWMQRLAAAEKKQSYQGTFVYERNGSFSSHAVWQLVEGEQLHERLLQLDGPAAEVSLVDGG
;
A
#
# COMPACT_ATOMS: atom_id res chain seq x y z
N MET A 1 49.48 -21.80 2.93
CA MET A 1 48.68 -21.11 1.88
C MET A 1 47.40 -21.88 1.49
N ARG A 2 46.63 -22.45 2.46
CA ARG A 2 45.45 -23.29 2.17
C ARG A 2 44.13 -22.74 2.74
N VAL A 3 44.15 -21.56 3.37
CA VAL A 3 42.98 -20.94 4.03
C VAL A 3 42.22 -20.00 3.10
N ILE A 4 42.92 -19.36 2.16
CA ILE A 4 42.35 -18.42 1.18
C ILE A 4 41.23 -19.05 0.34
N PRO A 5 41.36 -20.28 -0.23
CA PRO A 5 40.27 -20.85 -1.03
C PRO A 5 39.03 -21.18 -0.19
N LEU A 6 39.22 -21.53 1.09
CA LEU A 6 38.09 -21.80 2.01
C LEU A 6 37.31 -20.51 2.30
N CYS A 7 38.01 -19.39 2.52
CA CYS A 7 37.37 -18.09 2.74
C CYS A 7 36.61 -17.59 1.50
N VAL A 8 37.11 -17.85 0.29
CA VAL A 8 36.42 -17.45 -0.96
C VAL A 8 35.15 -18.27 -1.18
N VAL A 9 35.16 -19.58 -0.90
CA VAL A 9 33.96 -20.42 -1.01
C VAL A 9 32.92 -20.03 0.05
N LEU A 10 33.33 -19.78 1.29
CA LEU A 10 32.40 -19.30 2.33
C LEU A 10 31.84 -17.91 1.98
N GLY A 11 32.69 -16.98 1.55
CA GLY A 11 32.26 -15.62 1.16
C GLY A 11 31.29 -15.61 -0.02
N GLY A 12 31.46 -16.53 -0.97
CA GLY A 12 30.53 -16.73 -2.09
C GLY A 12 29.18 -17.36 -1.70
N TRP A 13 29.14 -18.11 -0.58
CA TRP A 13 27.89 -18.68 -0.08
C TRP A 13 27.07 -17.67 0.71
N LEU A 14 27.73 -16.74 1.41
CA LEU A 14 27.07 -15.65 2.14
C LEU A 14 26.64 -14.47 1.25
N SER A 15 27.05 -14.44 -0.02
CA SER A 15 26.67 -13.39 -0.99
C SER A 15 25.47 -13.76 -1.85
N MET A 16 24.68 -14.77 -1.46
CA MET A 16 23.38 -15.02 -2.11
C MET A 16 22.59 -13.71 -2.14
N PRO A 17 22.13 -13.26 -3.33
CA PRO A 17 21.32 -12.06 -3.41
C PRO A 17 20.14 -12.25 -2.47
N ALA A 18 19.94 -11.29 -1.56
CA ALA A 18 18.68 -11.16 -0.87
C ALA A 18 17.65 -10.82 -1.95
N PHE A 19 17.05 -11.84 -2.55
CA PHE A 19 15.90 -11.67 -3.41
C PHE A 19 14.90 -10.87 -2.59
N ALA A 20 14.59 -9.65 -3.05
CA ALA A 20 13.47 -8.90 -2.52
C ALA A 20 12.23 -9.74 -2.83
N ALA A 21 11.87 -10.60 -1.88
CA ALA A 21 10.73 -11.47 -2.04
C ALA A 21 9.51 -10.58 -2.31
N ASP A 22 8.84 -10.89 -3.41
CA ASP A 22 7.40 -10.77 -3.50
C ASP A 22 6.82 -9.35 -3.62
N VAL A 23 7.53 -8.39 -4.21
CA VAL A 23 6.96 -7.06 -4.54
C VAL A 23 5.66 -7.21 -5.34
N ASP A 24 5.66 -8.09 -6.35
CA ASP A 24 4.47 -8.38 -7.15
C ASP A 24 3.32 -8.96 -6.31
N THR A 25 3.62 -9.89 -5.40
CA THR A 25 2.63 -10.47 -4.49
C THR A 25 2.05 -9.42 -3.55
N TRP A 26 2.87 -8.50 -3.04
CA TRP A 26 2.41 -7.41 -2.18
C TRP A 26 1.54 -6.41 -2.93
N MET A 27 1.91 -6.04 -4.16
CA MET A 27 1.08 -5.18 -5.01
C MET A 27 -0.25 -5.85 -5.35
N GLN A 28 -0.25 -7.14 -5.69
CA GLN A 28 -1.47 -7.91 -5.93
C GLN A 28 -2.36 -7.98 -4.68
N ARG A 29 -1.74 -8.17 -3.51
CA ARG A 29 -2.47 -8.20 -2.24
C ARG A 29 -3.08 -6.84 -1.90
N LEU A 30 -2.36 -5.74 -2.16
CA LEU A 30 -2.87 -4.38 -1.98
C LEU A 30 -4.09 -4.13 -2.88
N ALA A 31 -3.97 -4.39 -4.19
CA ALA A 31 -5.06 -4.22 -5.14
C ALA A 31 -6.28 -5.11 -4.83
N ALA A 32 -6.05 -6.31 -4.29
CA ALA A 32 -7.12 -7.20 -3.86
C ALA A 32 -7.80 -6.72 -2.56
N ALA A 33 -7.05 -6.15 -1.62
CA ALA A 33 -7.57 -5.65 -0.35
C ALA A 33 -8.48 -4.44 -0.56
N GLU A 34 -8.09 -3.52 -1.44
CA GLU A 34 -8.85 -2.33 -1.83
C GLU A 34 -10.28 -2.67 -2.29
N LYS A 35 -10.51 -3.83 -2.93
CA LYS A 35 -11.85 -4.21 -3.41
C LYS A 35 -12.66 -5.08 -2.44
N LYS A 36 -12.02 -5.63 -1.41
CA LYS A 36 -12.58 -6.71 -0.58
C LYS A 36 -12.74 -6.35 0.88
N GLN A 37 -12.08 -5.30 1.34
CA GLN A 37 -12.09 -4.93 2.76
C GLN A 37 -12.93 -3.68 2.98
N SER A 38 -13.90 -3.77 3.89
CA SER A 38 -14.56 -2.59 4.43
C SER A 38 -13.65 -1.96 5.48
N TYR A 39 -13.43 -0.65 5.40
CA TYR A 39 -12.61 0.08 6.36
C TYR A 39 -13.06 1.53 6.48
N GLN A 40 -12.64 2.17 7.57
CA GLN A 40 -12.80 3.60 7.77
C GLN A 40 -11.48 4.15 8.30
N GLY A 41 -11.12 5.36 7.86
CA GLY A 41 -9.91 6.00 8.32
C GLY A 41 -9.88 7.49 8.03
N THR A 42 -8.77 8.09 8.42
CA THR A 42 -8.42 9.47 8.08
C THR A 42 -7.01 9.48 7.54
N PHE A 43 -6.81 10.13 6.41
CA PHE A 43 -5.49 10.33 5.82
C PHE A 43 -5.24 11.81 5.58
N VAL A 44 -3.96 12.17 5.54
CA VAL A 44 -3.52 13.52 5.20
C VAL A 44 -2.90 13.46 3.81
N TYR A 45 -3.37 14.32 2.93
CA TYR A 45 -2.76 14.55 1.63
C TYR A 45 -1.90 15.81 1.67
N GLU A 46 -0.65 15.68 1.24
CA GLU A 46 0.30 16.77 1.13
C GLU A 46 0.73 16.94 -0.34
N ARG A 47 0.63 18.18 -0.85
CA ARG A 47 1.20 18.56 -2.15
C ARG A 47 1.67 20.00 -2.13
N ASN A 48 2.91 20.24 -2.56
CA ASN A 48 3.50 21.58 -2.68
C ASN A 48 3.39 22.42 -1.39
N GLY A 49 3.48 21.79 -0.21
CA GLY A 49 3.33 22.46 1.09
C GLY A 49 1.88 22.78 1.49
N SER A 50 0.90 22.40 0.67
CA SER A 50 -0.51 22.40 1.05
C SER A 50 -0.86 21.06 1.68
N PHE A 51 -1.53 21.11 2.83
CA PHE A 51 -2.05 19.95 3.55
C PHE A 51 -3.56 19.94 3.53
N SER A 52 -4.14 18.75 3.41
CA SER A 52 -5.58 18.55 3.55
C SER A 52 -5.85 17.21 4.22
N SER A 53 -6.69 17.18 5.24
CA SER A 53 -7.14 15.97 5.89
C SER A 53 -8.44 15.48 5.27
N HIS A 54 -8.52 14.17 5.05
CA HIS A 54 -9.67 13.50 4.43
C HIS A 54 -10.08 12.31 5.27
N ALA A 55 -11.38 12.16 5.51
CA ALA A 55 -11.94 10.92 6.02
C ALA A 55 -12.38 10.04 4.84
N VAL A 56 -12.09 8.75 4.96
CA VAL A 56 -12.49 7.72 4.01
C VAL A 56 -13.35 6.69 4.70
N TRP A 57 -14.44 6.30 4.04
CA TRP A 57 -15.24 5.13 4.37
C TRP A 57 -15.33 4.26 3.14
N GLN A 58 -14.99 3.00 3.30
CA GLN A 58 -15.14 2.00 2.27
C GLN A 58 -16.00 0.85 2.80
N LEU A 59 -17.05 0.52 2.07
CA LEU A 59 -18.00 -0.52 2.43
C LEU A 59 -18.17 -1.48 1.25
N VAL A 60 -17.88 -2.76 1.49
CA VAL A 60 -18.10 -3.85 0.55
C VAL A 60 -19.39 -4.57 0.92
N GLU A 61 -20.41 -4.48 0.07
CA GLU A 61 -21.68 -5.18 0.21
C GLU A 61 -21.88 -6.16 -0.97
N GLY A 62 -21.54 -7.43 -0.75
CA GLY A 62 -21.62 -8.44 -1.81
C GLY A 62 -20.63 -8.16 -2.94
N GLU A 63 -21.14 -7.82 -4.13
CA GLU A 63 -20.34 -7.39 -5.28
C GLU A 63 -20.24 -5.87 -5.42
N GLN A 64 -20.94 -5.10 -4.57
CA GLN A 64 -20.95 -3.65 -4.61
C GLN A 64 -19.89 -3.05 -3.69
N LEU A 65 -19.16 -2.06 -4.21
CA LEU A 65 -18.18 -1.29 -3.46
C LEU A 65 -18.67 0.16 -3.33
N HIS A 66 -18.91 0.61 -2.10
CA HIS A 66 -19.23 2.00 -1.82
C HIS A 66 -18.04 2.67 -1.16
N GLU A 67 -17.59 3.77 -1.74
CA GLU A 67 -16.54 4.60 -1.16
C GLU A 67 -17.05 6.03 -0.95
N ARG A 68 -16.69 6.61 0.20
CA ARG A 68 -16.98 8.00 0.53
C ARG A 68 -15.71 8.67 1.00
N LEU A 69 -15.39 9.79 0.37
CA LEU A 69 -14.28 10.67 0.72
C LEU A 69 -14.85 12.02 1.16
N LEU A 70 -14.47 12.46 2.35
CA LEU A 70 -14.89 13.74 2.92
C LEU A 70 -13.66 14.56 3.30
N GLN A 71 -13.55 15.76 2.73
CA GLN A 71 -12.57 16.73 3.16
C GLN A 71 -12.96 17.29 4.53
N LEU A 72 -12.06 17.16 5.50
CA LEU A 72 -12.27 17.57 6.89
C LEU A 72 -11.84 19.01 7.16
N ASP A 73 -10.93 19.54 6.34
CA ASP A 73 -10.34 20.87 6.52
C ASP A 73 -10.85 21.85 5.46
N GLY A 74 -11.24 23.05 5.87
CA GLY A 74 -11.69 24.09 4.93
C GLY A 74 -13.14 23.89 4.45
N PRO A 75 -13.48 24.32 3.22
CA PRO A 75 -14.82 24.13 2.67
C PRO A 75 -15.18 22.66 2.56
N ALA A 76 -16.39 22.30 2.98
CA ALA A 76 -16.88 20.92 2.90
C ALA A 76 -16.95 20.47 1.43
N ALA A 77 -16.14 19.47 1.10
CA ALA A 77 -16.16 18.78 -0.18
C ALA A 77 -16.30 17.28 0.09
N GLU A 78 -17.20 16.63 -0.66
CA GLU A 78 -17.49 15.22 -0.53
C GLU A 78 -17.53 14.57 -1.92
N VAL A 79 -16.98 13.36 -2.00
CA VAL A 79 -17.08 12.50 -3.18
C VAL A 79 -17.58 11.14 -2.74
N SER A 80 -18.61 10.64 -3.41
CA SER A 80 -19.12 9.28 -3.23
C SER A 80 -18.91 8.50 -4.52
N LEU A 81 -18.22 7.37 -4.44
CA LEU A 81 -18.00 6.46 -5.56
C LEU A 81 -18.79 5.18 -5.32
N VAL A 82 -19.31 4.61 -6.40
CA VAL A 82 -19.97 3.31 -6.41
C VAL A 82 -19.29 2.44 -7.46
N ASP A 83 -18.83 1.27 -7.05
CA ASP A 83 -18.09 0.31 -7.88
C ASP A 83 -16.83 0.90 -8.53
N GLY A 84 -16.25 1.94 -7.93
CA GLY A 84 -15.07 2.66 -8.42
C GLY A 84 -15.33 3.68 -9.53
N GLY A 85 -16.59 4.05 -9.77
CA GLY A 85 -17.03 5.06 -10.75
C GLY A 85 -17.50 6.38 -10.14
#